data_AF-M9U5T1-F1
#
_entry.id   AF-M9U5T1-F1
#
_cell.length_a   1.000
_cell.length_b   1.000
_cell.length_c   1.000
_cell.angle_alpha   90.00
_cell.angle_beta   90.00
_cell.angle_gamma   90.00
#
_symmetry.space_group_name_H-M   'P 1'
#
loop_
_entity.id
_entity.type
_entity.pdbx_description
1 polymer ?
#
loop_
_entity_poly.entity_id
_entity_poly.type
_entity_poly.pdbx_seq_one_letter_code
_entity_poly.pdbx_strand_id
1 'polypeptide(L)'
;MIESGTLVSLEEFKSNQKLKESVKNGIKGLVKLLFQEAGKIIKFTSNDDLIFQLMKLGLISATLAQELLDILKIVNNLDSVDDEILHSMLVRIMEVIEEAINSIDKYMG
;
A
#
# COMPACT_ATOMS: atom_id res chain seq x y z
N MET A 1 -8.21 -10.96 -3.71
CA MET A 1 -6.95 -10.49 -4.31
C MET A 1 -7.23 -9.12 -4.89
N ILE A 2 -6.33 -8.15 -4.71
CA ILE A 2 -6.58 -6.73 -5.06
C ILE A 2 -6.85 -6.60 -6.56
N GLU A 3 -6.16 -7.41 -7.35
CA GLU A 3 -6.27 -7.61 -8.79
C GLU A 3 -7.71 -7.91 -9.22
N SER A 4 -8.48 -8.64 -8.42
CA SER A 4 -9.88 -8.89 -8.75
C SER A 4 -10.72 -7.61 -8.76
N GLY A 5 -10.34 -6.59 -7.99
CA GLY A 5 -10.97 -5.28 -8.00
C GLY A 5 -10.55 -4.41 -9.18
N THR A 6 -9.35 -4.61 -9.73
CA THR A 6 -8.85 -3.84 -10.89
C THR A 6 -9.44 -4.33 -12.22
N LEU A 7 -9.93 -5.57 -12.25
CA LEU A 7 -10.49 -6.22 -13.44
C LEU A 7 -11.99 -5.99 -13.66
N VAL A 8 -12.66 -5.31 -12.71
CA VAL A 8 -14.10 -5.06 -12.76
C VAL A 8 -14.41 -3.58 -12.99
N SER A 9 -15.60 -3.30 -13.50
CA SER A 9 -16.10 -1.93 -13.60
C SER A 9 -16.35 -1.32 -12.21
N LEU A 10 -16.40 0.01 -12.14
CA LEU A 10 -16.74 0.73 -10.89
C LEU A 10 -18.11 0.31 -10.35
N GLU A 11 -19.11 0.14 -11.21
CA GLU A 11 -20.46 -0.26 -10.80
C GLU A 11 -20.51 -1.67 -10.21
N GLU A 12 -19.75 -2.60 -10.81
CA GLU A 12 -19.59 -3.95 -10.27
C GLU A 12 -18.85 -3.93 -8.93
N PHE A 13 -17.80 -3.10 -8.81
CA PHE A 13 -17.08 -2.93 -7.56
C PHE A 13 -17.97 -2.37 -6.45
N LYS A 14 -18.73 -1.31 -6.72
CA LYS A 14 -19.68 -0.67 -5.78
C LYS A 14 -20.74 -1.65 -5.29
N SER A 15 -21.29 -2.47 -6.19
CA SER A 15 -22.38 -3.41 -5.89
C SER A 15 -21.93 -4.72 -5.23
N ASN A 16 -20.64 -5.08 -5.32
CA ASN A 16 -20.13 -6.35 -4.81
C ASN A 16 -19.38 -6.19 -3.47
N GLN A 17 -20.13 -6.26 -2.36
CA GLN A 17 -19.58 -6.11 -1.01
C GLN A 17 -18.47 -7.13 -0.69
N LYS A 18 -18.63 -8.39 -1.11
CA LYS A 18 -17.64 -9.44 -0.87
C LYS A 18 -16.32 -9.16 -1.60
N LEU A 19 -16.40 -8.65 -2.83
CA LEU A 19 -15.22 -8.21 -3.57
C LEU A 19 -14.53 -7.05 -2.87
N LYS A 20 -15.28 -6.02 -2.45
CA LYS A 20 -14.74 -4.87 -1.71
C LYS A 20 -14.00 -5.30 -0.46
N GLU A 21 -14.60 -6.15 0.37
CA GLU A 21 -13.95 -6.68 1.57
C GLU A 21 -12.69 -7.47 1.24
N SER A 22 -12.72 -8.31 0.20
CA SER A 22 -11.53 -9.04 -0.26
C SER A 22 -10.40 -8.11 -0.70
N VAL A 23 -10.73 -7.04 -1.43
CA VAL A 23 -9.77 -6.02 -1.88
C VAL A 23 -9.20 -5.25 -0.71
N LYS A 24 -10.05 -4.78 0.21
CA LYS A 24 -9.61 -4.08 1.43
C LYS A 24 -8.69 -4.94 2.28
N ASN A 25 -9.02 -6.22 2.44
CA ASN A 25 -8.16 -7.19 3.15
C ASN A 25 -6.85 -7.44 2.42
N GLY A 26 -6.86 -7.49 1.09
CA GLY A 26 -5.65 -7.58 0.27
C GLY A 26 -4.71 -6.39 0.51
N ILE A 27 -5.24 -5.17 0.47
CA ILE A 27 -4.47 -3.93 0.71
C ILE A 27 -3.86 -3.93 2.12
N LYS A 28 -4.66 -4.28 3.14
CA LYS A 28 -4.18 -4.44 4.53
C LYS A 28 -3.07 -5.49 4.62
N GLY A 29 -3.17 -6.57 3.85
CA GLY A 29 -2.15 -7.61 3.71
C GLY A 29 -0.83 -7.09 3.12
N LEU A 30 -0.88 -6.31 2.03
CA LEU A 30 0.30 -5.71 1.42
C LEU A 30 1.01 -4.72 2.36
N VAL A 31 0.27 -3.85 3.03
CA VAL A 31 0.87 -2.92 4.01
C VAL A 31 1.52 -3.68 5.17
N LYS A 32 0.88 -4.76 5.64
CA LYS A 32 1.48 -5.62 6.66
C LYS A 32 2.79 -6.24 6.18
N LEU A 33 2.86 -6.71 4.94
CA LEU A 33 4.07 -7.26 4.35
C LEU A 33 5.18 -6.20 4.28
N LEU A 34 4.88 -4.98 3.79
CA LEU A 34 5.81 -3.86 3.80
C LEU A 34 6.41 -3.61 5.20
N PHE A 35 5.57 -3.57 6.23
CA PHE A 35 6.04 -3.37 7.61
C PHE A 35 6.90 -4.52 8.12
N GLN A 36 6.58 -5.76 7.75
CA GLN A 36 7.37 -6.93 8.08
C GLN A 36 8.75 -6.88 7.42
N GLU A 37 8.81 -6.58 6.12
CA GLU A 37 10.06 -6.49 5.38
C GLU A 37 10.92 -5.33 5.88
N ALA A 38 10.35 -4.15 6.05
CA ALA A 38 11.06 -3.00 6.64
C ALA A 38 11.55 -3.30 8.07
N GLY A 39 10.74 -3.99 8.87
CA GLY A 39 11.08 -4.34 10.25
C GLY A 39 12.28 -5.29 10.40
N LYS A 40 12.69 -5.97 9.31
CA LYS A 40 13.91 -6.78 9.30
C LYS A 40 15.19 -5.94 9.27
N ILE A 41 15.11 -4.72 8.74
CA ILE A 41 16.29 -3.86 8.47
C ILE A 41 16.31 -2.58 9.32
N ILE A 42 15.14 -2.07 9.71
CA ILE A 42 15.01 -0.82 10.46
C ILE A 42 14.03 -0.96 11.62
N LYS A 43 14.26 -0.18 12.67
CA LYS A 43 13.27 0.05 13.72
C LYS A 43 12.51 1.32 13.39
N PHE A 44 11.20 1.29 13.52
CA PHE A 44 10.33 2.44 13.32
C PHE A 44 9.14 2.38 14.29
N THR A 45 8.59 3.55 14.63
CA THR A 45 7.47 3.69 15.58
C THR A 45 6.21 4.30 14.97
N SER A 46 6.29 4.80 13.74
CA SER A 46 5.19 5.41 13.00
C SER A 46 5.40 5.26 11.50
N ASN A 47 4.38 5.58 10.70
CA ASN A 47 4.48 5.62 9.24
C ASN A 47 5.50 6.68 8.79
N ASP A 48 5.51 7.87 9.41
CA ASP A 48 6.44 8.93 9.04
C ASP A 48 7.90 8.53 9.35
N ASP A 49 8.12 7.87 10.50
CA ASP A 49 9.42 7.35 10.88
C ASP A 49 9.87 6.24 9.92
N LEU A 50 9.00 5.29 9.57
CA LEU A 50 9.28 4.26 8.56
C LEU A 50 9.79 4.89 7.26
N ILE A 51 9.05 5.85 6.73
CA ILE A 51 9.37 6.52 5.46
C ILE A 51 10.70 7.26 5.56
N PHE A 52 10.92 7.98 6.66
CA PHE A 52 12.17 8.68 6.90
C PHE A 52 13.37 7.72 6.97
N GLN A 53 13.26 6.58 7.67
CA GLN A 53 14.33 5.59 7.74
C GLN A 53 14.62 4.97 6.36
N LEU A 54 13.59 4.63 5.58
CA LEU A 54 13.75 4.08 4.23
C LEU A 54 14.45 5.08 3.29
N MET A 55 14.07 6.36 3.36
CA MET A 55 14.76 7.43 2.61
C MET A 55 16.21 7.60 3.06
N LYS A 56 16.47 7.58 4.38
CA LYS A 56 17.81 7.76 4.96
C LYS A 56 18.78 6.66 4.51
N LEU A 57 18.28 5.44 4.31
CA LEU A 57 19.04 4.32 3.77
C LEU A 57 19.17 4.35 2.24
N GLY A 58 18.53 5.30 1.55
CA GLY A 58 18.52 5.40 0.09
C GLY A 58 17.71 4.30 -0.59
N LEU A 59 16.79 3.64 0.14
CA LEU A 59 15.98 2.55 -0.39
C LEU A 59 14.81 3.05 -1.24
N ILE A 60 14.29 4.23 -0.92
CA ILE A 60 13.19 4.85 -1.65
C ILE A 60 13.55 6.28 -2.03
N SER A 61 13.05 6.72 -3.19
CA SER A 61 13.18 8.11 -3.63
C SER A 61 12.26 9.05 -2.84
N ALA A 62 12.49 10.36 -2.92
CA ALA A 62 11.59 11.35 -2.32
C ALA A 62 10.16 11.28 -2.93
N THR A 63 10.05 10.96 -4.23
CA THR A 63 8.76 10.77 -4.90
C THR A 63 8.03 9.56 -4.33
N LEU A 64 8.70 8.40 -4.26
CA LEU A 64 8.11 7.18 -3.73
C LEU A 64 7.72 7.33 -2.24
N ALA A 65 8.53 8.07 -1.47
CA ALA A 65 8.23 8.39 -0.08
C ALA A 65 6.92 9.17 0.09
N GLN A 66 6.71 10.21 -0.72
CA GLN A 66 5.48 11.00 -0.66
C GLN A 66 4.25 10.16 -1.03
N GLU A 67 4.37 9.36 -2.09
CA GLU A 67 3.28 8.51 -2.57
C GLU A 67 2.91 7.43 -1.56
N LEU A 68 3.93 6.82 -0.94
CA LEU A 68 3.73 5.81 0.08
C LEU A 68 3.11 6.42 1.35
N LEU A 69 3.49 7.64 1.75
CA LEU A 69 2.83 8.35 2.85
C LEU A 69 1.34 8.58 2.57
N ASP A 70 1.01 9.03 1.36
CA ASP A 70 -0.37 9.32 0.99
C ASP A 70 -1.21 8.04 0.91
N ILE A 71 -0.65 6.96 0.38
CA ILE A 71 -1.28 5.63 0.40
C ILE A 71 -1.49 5.13 1.83
N LEU A 72 -0.48 5.21 2.70
CA LEU A 72 -0.63 4.75 4.08
C LEU A 72 -1.71 5.53 4.85
N LYS A 73 -1.90 6.83 4.56
CA LYS A 73 -3.02 7.62 5.11
C LYS A 73 -4.39 7.11 4.62
N ILE A 74 -4.49 6.75 3.35
CA ILE A 74 -5.71 6.17 2.77
C ILE A 74 -6.00 4.81 3.39
N VAL A 75 -4.99 3.95 3.50
CA VAL A 75 -5.13 2.60 4.08
C VAL A 75 -5.51 2.64 5.56
N ASN A 76 -4.99 3.60 6.32
CA ASN A 76 -5.41 3.80 7.72
C ASN A 76 -6.89 4.16 7.86
N ASN A 77 -7.53 4.66 6.80
CA ASN A 77 -8.93 5.05 6.76
C ASN A 77 -9.74 4.20 5.76
N LEU A 78 -9.24 3.04 5.34
CA LEU A 78 -9.76 2.28 4.19
C LEU A 78 -11.25 1.92 4.27
N ASP A 79 -11.78 1.80 5.49
CA ASP A 79 -13.18 1.47 5.72
C ASP A 79 -14.12 2.67 5.49
N SER A 80 -13.60 3.91 5.50
CA SER A 80 -14.33 5.15 5.22
C SER A 80 -14.00 5.79 3.86
N VAL A 81 -13.06 5.22 3.10
CA VAL A 81 -12.74 5.69 1.74
C VAL A 81 -13.91 5.43 0.80
N ASP A 82 -14.25 6.43 -0.01
CA ASP A 82 -15.27 6.32 -1.06
C ASP A 82 -14.89 5.25 -2.09
N ASP A 83 -15.87 4.45 -2.53
CA ASP A 83 -15.64 3.32 -3.44
C ASP A 83 -15.02 3.76 -4.79
N GLU A 84 -15.34 4.97 -5.28
CA GLU A 84 -14.77 5.53 -6.51
C GLU A 84 -13.30 5.91 -6.34
N ILE A 85 -12.97 6.54 -5.23
CA ILE A 85 -11.58 6.85 -4.87
C ILE A 85 -10.80 5.54 -4.74
N LEU A 86 -11.32 4.58 -3.96
CA LEU A 86 -10.66 3.30 -3.74
C LEU A 86 -10.42 2.56 -5.06
N HIS A 87 -11.46 2.41 -5.89
CA HIS A 87 -11.37 1.71 -7.18
C HIS A 87 -10.34 2.36 -8.11
N SER A 88 -10.36 3.69 -8.23
CA SER A 88 -9.41 4.43 -9.07
C SER A 88 -7.95 4.30 -8.60
N MET A 89 -7.73 4.03 -7.32
CA MET A 89 -6.40 3.97 -6.71
C MET A 89 -5.84 2.56 -6.56
N LEU A 90 -6.60 1.50 -6.85
CA LEU A 90 -6.18 0.12 -6.58
C LEU A 90 -4.82 -0.23 -7.19
N VAL A 91 -4.64 0.08 -8.47
CA VAL A 91 -3.37 -0.16 -9.18
C VAL A 91 -2.24 0.65 -8.52
N ARG A 92 -2.49 1.93 -8.22
CA ARG A 92 -1.47 2.80 -7.63
C ARG A 92 -1.04 2.34 -6.23
N ILE A 93 -1.99 1.87 -5.43
CA ILE A 93 -1.75 1.30 -4.10
C ILE A 93 -0.84 0.07 -4.22
N MET A 94 -1.14 -0.85 -5.14
CA MET A 94 -0.31 -2.03 -5.37
C MET A 94 1.10 -1.64 -5.80
N GLU A 95 1.23 -0.85 -6.86
CA GLU A 95 2.51 -0.49 -7.46
C GLU A 95 3.45 0.17 -6.45
N VAL A 96 2.96 1.17 -5.69
CA VAL A 96 3.81 1.93 -4.76
C VAL A 96 4.24 1.07 -3.57
N ILE A 97 3.36 0.23 -3.03
CA ILE A 97 3.72 -0.66 -1.93
C ILE A 97 4.71 -1.73 -2.42
N GLU A 98 4.46 -2.32 -3.59
CA GLU A 98 5.34 -3.32 -4.20
C GLU A 98 6.70 -2.73 -4.56
N GLU A 99 6.77 -1.50 -5.09
CA GLU A 99 8.04 -0.83 -5.39
C GLU A 99 8.87 -0.62 -4.11
N ALA A 100 8.23 -0.23 -3.01
CA ALA A 100 8.90 -0.10 -1.72
C ALA A 100 9.39 -1.45 -1.18
N ILE A 101 8.55 -2.50 -1.22
CA ILE A 101 8.94 -3.87 -0.82
C ILE A 101 10.11 -4.37 -1.67
N ASN A 102 10.01 -4.27 -2.99
CA ASN A 102 11.06 -4.70 -3.91
C ASN A 102 12.38 -3.97 -3.66
N SER A 103 12.33 -2.70 -3.25
CA SER A 103 13.53 -1.93 -2.92
C SER A 103 14.18 -2.41 -1.61
N ILE A 104 13.36 -2.80 -0.62
CA ILE A 104 13.82 -3.43 0.63
C ILE A 104 14.40 -4.81 0.36
N ASP A 105 13.73 -5.65 -0.45
CA ASP A 105 14.18 -7.00 -0.79
C ASP A 105 15.52 -6.97 -1.52
N LYS A 106 15.67 -6.09 -2.52
CA LYS A 106 16.95 -5.89 -3.23
C LYS A 106 18.09 -5.47 -2.31
N TYR A 107 17.79 -4.79 -1.21
CA TYR A 107 18.80 -4.42 -0.23
C TYR A 107 19.23 -5.60 0.66
N MET A 108 18.35 -6.58 0.88
CA MET A 108 18.65 -7.78 1.68
C MET A 108 19.40 -8.87 0.91
N GLY A 109 19.27 -8.91 -0.43
CA GLY A 109 19.99 -9.84 -1.30
C GLY A 109 19.10 -10.91 -1.92
#